data_AF-A0A2D7J7U3-F1
#
_entry.id   AF-A0A2D7J7U3-F1
#
_cell.length_a   1.000
_cell.length_b   1.000
_cell.length_c   1.000
_cell.angle_alpha   90.00
_cell.angle_beta   90.00
_cell.angle_gamma   90.00
#
_symmetry.space_group_name_H-M   'P 1'
#
loop_
_entity.id
_entity.type
_entity.pdbx_description
1 polymer ?
#
loop_
_entity_poly.entity_id
_entity_poly.type
_entity_poly.pdbx_seq_one_letter_code
_entity_poly.pdbx_strand_id
1 'polypeptide(L)'
;NEVEKIESHYQFVAEKYNIDRNVIHSWHAGIHPQNGYAGLAADDLTRWSGSAFGNPRYLHLHTCGDYAPGEICISVFDPTIVADDTVLWDKGRLSFADTPEIRKLIHGHPGVARLFDKPQHDFGLGES
;
A
#
# COMPACT_ATOMS: atom_id res chain seq x y z
N ASN A 1 15.74 -12.79 -17.66
CA ASN A 1 14.92 -11.55 -17.60
C ASN A 1 14.34 -11.44 -16.18
N GLU A 2 14.12 -10.24 -15.63
CA GLU A 2 13.50 -10.08 -14.28
C GLU A 2 12.07 -10.63 -14.25
N VAL A 3 11.31 -10.48 -15.34
CA VAL A 3 9.95 -11.05 -15.46
C VAL A 3 9.98 -12.57 -15.27
N GLU A 4 10.88 -13.28 -15.96
CA GLU A 4 11.01 -14.74 -15.86
C GLU A 4 11.35 -15.19 -14.43
N LYS A 5 12.16 -14.42 -13.69
CA LYS A 5 12.49 -14.74 -12.30
C LYS A 5 11.27 -14.64 -11.40
N ILE A 6 10.46 -13.59 -11.56
CA ILE A 6 9.23 -13.39 -10.81
C ILE A 6 8.24 -14.52 -11.14
N GLU A 7 8.01 -14.80 -12.42
CA GLU A 7 7.10 -15.87 -12.85
C GLU A 7 7.54 -17.25 -12.32
N SER A 8 8.85 -17.53 -12.34
CA SER A 8 9.41 -18.77 -11.78
C SER A 8 9.19 -18.87 -10.28
N HIS A 9 9.31 -17.75 -9.55
CA HIS A 9 9.05 -17.72 -8.11
C HIS A 9 7.58 -17.99 -7.79
N TYR A 10 6.65 -17.33 -8.51
CA TYR A 10 5.22 -17.56 -8.39
C TYR A 10 4.86 -19.03 -8.68
N GLN A 11 5.45 -19.60 -9.73
CA GLN A 11 5.23 -21.01 -10.08
C GLN A 11 5.71 -21.95 -8.96
N PHE A 12 6.93 -21.73 -8.46
CA PHE A 12 7.49 -22.52 -7.38
C PHE A 12 6.62 -22.49 -6.11
N VAL A 13 6.16 -21.31 -5.70
CA VAL A 13 5.33 -21.15 -4.49
C VAL A 13 3.96 -21.80 -4.68
N ALA A 14 3.33 -21.58 -5.84
CA ALA A 14 2.03 -22.17 -6.17
C ALA A 14 2.08 -23.71 -6.15
N GLU A 15 3.10 -24.32 -6.75
CA GLU A 15 3.29 -25.77 -6.76
C GLU A 15 3.57 -26.32 -5.35
N LYS A 16 4.43 -25.63 -4.58
CA LYS A 16 4.83 -26.06 -3.24
C LYS A 16 3.63 -26.15 -2.28
N TYR A 17 2.69 -25.22 -2.38
CA TYR A 17 1.54 -25.16 -1.48
C TYR A 17 0.23 -25.61 -2.13
N ASN A 18 0.26 -26.01 -3.41
CA ASN A 18 -0.91 -26.40 -4.19
C ASN A 18 -2.03 -25.33 -4.12
N ILE A 19 -1.66 -24.09 -4.48
CA ILE A 19 -2.51 -22.90 -4.48
C ILE A 19 -2.59 -22.28 -5.88
N ASP A 20 -3.60 -21.44 -6.14
CA ASP A 20 -3.73 -20.76 -7.42
C ASP A 20 -2.73 -19.61 -7.57
N ARG A 21 -1.80 -19.77 -8.51
CA ARG A 21 -0.75 -18.81 -8.82
C ARG A 21 -1.27 -17.41 -9.15
N ASN A 22 -2.39 -17.29 -9.86
CA ASN A 22 -2.78 -16.06 -10.56
C ASN A 22 -3.94 -15.31 -9.88
N VAL A 23 -4.22 -15.63 -8.61
CA VAL A 23 -5.22 -14.94 -7.82
C VAL A 23 -4.63 -13.69 -7.17
N ILE A 24 -5.40 -12.60 -7.22
CA ILE A 24 -5.30 -11.49 -6.27
C ILE A 24 -6.40 -11.71 -5.24
N HIS A 25 -6.02 -12.08 -4.02
CA HIS A 25 -6.97 -12.45 -2.98
C HIS A 25 -7.58 -11.22 -2.31
N SER A 26 -6.72 -10.28 -1.94
CA SER A 26 -7.14 -9.04 -1.30
C SER A 26 -6.11 -7.94 -1.53
N TRP A 27 -6.51 -6.70 -1.29
CA TRP A 27 -5.62 -5.56 -1.33
C TRP A 27 -6.10 -4.50 -0.34
N HIS A 28 -5.18 -3.64 0.09
CA HIS A 28 -5.50 -2.45 0.87
C HIS A 28 -4.51 -1.33 0.58
N ALA A 29 -4.97 -0.10 0.76
CA ALA A 29 -4.12 1.09 0.68
C ALA A 29 -4.21 1.88 1.99
N GLY A 30 -3.10 2.53 2.36
CA GLY A 30 -3.06 3.34 3.58
C GLY A 30 -3.99 4.56 3.52
N ILE A 31 -4.47 4.99 4.69
CA ILE A 31 -5.33 6.18 4.85
C ILE A 31 -4.81 7.17 5.89
N HIS A 32 -3.66 6.88 6.52
CA HIS A 32 -3.11 7.69 7.60
C HIS A 32 -1.98 8.59 7.06
N PRO A 33 -2.23 9.88 6.77
CA PRO A 33 -1.28 10.75 6.07
C PRO A 33 0.03 10.99 6.83
N GLN A 34 0.06 10.77 8.14
CA GLN A 34 1.25 10.93 8.99
C GLN A 34 1.96 9.60 9.31
N ASN A 35 1.59 8.50 8.66
CA ASN A 35 2.18 7.20 8.95
C ASN A 35 3.55 7.11 8.27
N GLY A 36 4.63 7.25 9.03
CA GLY A 36 5.98 7.27 8.49
C GLY A 36 6.84 6.10 8.96
N TYR A 37 8.02 6.01 8.35
CA TYR A 37 9.08 5.11 8.77
C TYR A 37 10.43 5.80 8.52
N ALA A 38 11.21 6.00 9.58
CA ALA A 38 12.41 6.84 9.56
C ALA A 38 13.67 6.15 9.01
N GLY A 39 13.70 4.82 8.91
CA GLY A 39 14.83 4.06 8.33
C GLY A 39 14.57 3.66 6.88
N LEU A 40 15.47 2.90 6.26
CA LEU A 40 15.20 2.30 4.95
C LEU A 40 14.48 0.96 5.11
N ALA A 41 13.57 0.66 4.20
CA ALA A 41 12.90 -0.64 4.11
C ALA A 41 13.92 -1.78 3.95
N ALA A 42 15.01 -1.50 3.22
CA ALA A 42 16.10 -2.45 3.00
C ALA A 42 16.87 -2.82 4.27
N ASP A 43 16.87 -1.97 5.31
CA ASP A 43 17.58 -2.25 6.56
C ASP A 43 16.83 -3.26 7.43
N ASP A 44 15.48 -3.22 7.41
CA ASP A 44 14.61 -4.14 8.13
C ASP A 44 13.23 -4.21 7.48
N LEU A 45 13.08 -5.14 6.52
CA LEU A 45 11.83 -5.34 5.79
C LEU A 45 10.67 -5.75 6.70
N THR A 46 10.93 -6.50 7.77
CA THR A 46 9.89 -6.98 8.69
C THR A 46 9.31 -5.81 9.47
N ARG A 47 10.19 -4.97 10.02
CA ARG A 47 9.77 -3.79 10.79
C ARG A 47 9.12 -2.73 9.89
N TRP A 48 9.71 -2.49 8.72
CA TRP A 48 9.17 -1.55 7.75
C TRP A 48 7.78 -1.98 7.29
N SER A 49 7.62 -3.22 6.82
CA SER A 49 6.32 -3.73 6.36
C SER A 49 5.27 -3.59 7.46
N GLY A 50 5.55 -4.08 8.67
CA GLY A 50 4.62 -3.97 9.80
C GLY A 50 4.23 -2.55 10.25
N SER A 51 4.97 -1.52 9.83
CA SER A 51 4.76 -0.12 10.26
C SER A 51 4.26 0.79 9.14
N ALA A 52 4.70 0.58 7.89
CA ALA A 52 4.50 1.53 6.79
C ALA A 52 3.15 1.39 6.07
N PHE A 53 2.43 0.26 6.24
CA PHE A 53 1.17 -0.04 5.54
C PHE A 53 0.07 1.03 5.66
N GLY A 54 0.07 1.80 6.74
CA GLY A 54 -0.91 2.87 6.96
C GLY A 54 -0.70 4.10 6.06
N ASN A 55 0.45 4.23 5.38
CA ASN A 55 0.76 5.40 4.58
C ASN A 55 -0.03 5.38 3.24
N PRO A 56 -0.72 6.47 2.85
CA PRO A 56 -1.44 6.56 1.58
C PRO A 56 -0.60 6.31 0.31
N ARG A 57 0.73 6.43 0.41
CA ARG A 57 1.68 6.09 -0.65
C ARG A 57 1.90 4.59 -0.84
N TYR A 58 1.33 3.73 0.01
CA TYR A 58 1.54 2.28 -0.02
C TYR A 58 0.22 1.56 -0.36
N LEU A 59 0.17 0.95 -1.56
CA LEU A 59 -0.80 -0.09 -1.92
C LEU A 59 -0.19 -1.48 -1.74
N HIS A 60 -0.84 -2.32 -0.96
CA HIS A 60 -0.45 -3.69 -0.68
C HIS A 60 -1.44 -4.67 -1.31
N LEU A 61 -0.94 -5.67 -2.03
CA LEU A 61 -1.74 -6.73 -2.63
C LEU A 61 -1.28 -8.09 -2.11
N HIS A 62 -2.25 -8.92 -1.74
CA HIS A 62 -2.06 -10.34 -1.47
C HIS A 62 -2.34 -11.12 -2.75
N THR A 63 -1.35 -11.88 -3.20
CA THR A 63 -1.41 -12.64 -4.46
C THR A 63 -0.89 -14.07 -4.26
N CYS A 64 -1.02 -14.93 -5.26
CA CYS A 64 -0.56 -16.33 -5.22
C CYS A 64 -1.26 -17.11 -4.11
N GLY A 65 -2.49 -17.54 -4.38
CA GLY A 65 -3.41 -18.18 -3.44
C GLY A 65 -4.44 -17.22 -2.85
N ASP A 66 -5.51 -17.80 -2.32
CA ASP A 66 -6.60 -17.14 -1.57
C ASP A 66 -6.68 -17.61 -0.11
N TYR A 67 -5.64 -18.30 0.36
CA TYR A 67 -5.47 -18.72 1.75
C TYR A 67 -3.99 -18.96 2.08
N ALA A 68 -3.66 -18.91 3.36
CA ALA A 68 -2.33 -19.21 3.85
C ALA A 68 -2.08 -20.73 3.94
N PRO A 69 -0.82 -21.20 3.80
CA PRO A 69 0.40 -20.45 3.51
C PRO A 69 0.71 -20.34 2.02
N GLY A 70 1.57 -19.37 1.65
CA GLY A 70 2.10 -19.25 0.28
C GLY A 70 1.76 -17.93 -0.43
N GLU A 71 0.97 -17.06 0.19
CA GLU A 71 0.70 -15.74 -0.38
C GLU A 71 2.00 -14.94 -0.60
N ILE A 72 2.08 -14.28 -1.76
CA ILE A 72 3.13 -13.35 -2.13
C ILE A 72 2.55 -11.94 -2.08
N CYS A 73 3.22 -11.07 -1.34
CA CYS A 73 2.85 -9.66 -1.26
C CYS A 73 3.46 -8.86 -2.42
N ILE A 74 2.65 -8.04 -3.08
CA ILE A 74 3.12 -6.99 -4.01
C ILE A 74 2.93 -5.64 -3.33
N SER A 75 3.97 -4.79 -3.42
CA SER A 75 3.91 -3.39 -2.99
C SER A 75 3.93 -2.49 -4.21
N VAL A 76 2.95 -1.59 -4.31
CA VAL A 76 2.91 -0.52 -5.31
C VAL A 76 2.98 0.81 -4.57
N PHE A 77 3.96 1.62 -4.93
CA PHE A 77 4.20 2.91 -4.29
C PHE A 77 3.64 4.06 -5.13
N ASP A 78 3.15 5.09 -4.44
CA ASP A 78 2.50 6.26 -5.03
C ASP A 78 1.39 5.91 -6.04
N PRO A 79 0.45 5.02 -5.66
CA PRO A 79 -0.56 4.54 -6.59
C PRO A 79 -1.56 5.63 -6.97
N THR A 80 -2.09 5.53 -8.18
CA THR A 80 -3.40 6.12 -8.51
C THR A 80 -4.43 5.00 -8.54
N ILE A 81 -5.48 5.12 -7.73
CA ILE A 81 -6.53 4.11 -7.58
C ILE A 81 -7.84 4.73 -8.01
N VAL A 82 -8.50 4.10 -8.99
CA VAL A 82 -9.80 4.53 -9.53
C VAL A 82 -10.81 3.41 -9.33
N ALA A 83 -11.98 3.74 -8.78
CA ALA A 83 -13.11 2.84 -8.64
C ALA A 83 -14.37 3.53 -9.17
N ASP A 84 -15.10 2.89 -10.08
CA ASP A 84 -16.31 3.44 -10.71
C ASP A 84 -16.12 4.91 -11.17
N ASP A 85 -15.06 5.15 -11.96
CA ASP A 85 -14.63 6.46 -12.46
C ASP A 85 -14.23 7.51 -11.41
N THR A 86 -14.21 7.13 -10.12
CA THR A 86 -13.82 8.00 -9.01
C THR A 86 -12.37 7.74 -8.61
N VAL A 87 -11.55 8.79 -8.64
CA VAL A 87 -10.18 8.74 -8.12
C VAL A 87 -10.21 8.73 -6.60
N LEU A 88 -9.84 7.60 -6.00
CA LEU A 88 -9.78 7.42 -4.55
C LEU A 88 -8.38 7.77 -3.99
N TRP A 89 -7.33 7.41 -4.72
CA TRP A 89 -5.95 7.85 -4.50
C TRP A 89 -5.39 8.45 -5.78
N ASP A 90 -4.65 9.55 -5.66
CA ASP A 90 -3.94 10.22 -6.75
C ASP A 90 -2.46 10.32 -6.39
N LYS A 91 -1.63 9.47 -7.01
CA LYS A 91 -0.17 9.43 -6.79
C LYS A 91 0.20 9.36 -5.30
N GLY A 92 -0.44 8.44 -4.58
CA GLY A 92 -0.21 8.26 -3.14
C GLY A 92 -0.88 9.29 -2.23
N ARG A 93 -1.70 10.21 -2.76
CA ARG A 93 -2.56 11.11 -1.97
C ARG A 93 -3.96 10.53 -1.86
N LEU A 94 -4.53 10.48 -0.66
CA LEU A 94 -5.93 10.06 -0.45
C LEU A 94 -6.91 11.14 -0.96
N SER A 95 -7.27 11.10 -2.24
CA SER A 95 -8.19 12.05 -2.89
C SER A 95 -9.58 12.06 -2.26
N PHE A 96 -10.03 10.94 -1.70
CA PHE A 96 -11.30 10.87 -0.98
C PHE A 96 -11.38 11.87 0.19
N ALA A 97 -10.25 12.22 0.81
CA ALA A 97 -10.19 13.21 1.89
C ALA A 97 -10.49 14.64 1.43
N ASP A 98 -10.44 14.91 0.12
CA ASP A 98 -10.73 16.23 -0.46
C ASP A 98 -12.22 16.46 -0.76
N THR A 99 -13.07 15.44 -0.59
CA THR A 99 -14.53 15.57 -0.79
C THR A 99 -15.13 16.59 0.19
N PRO A 100 -16.16 17.36 -0.21
CA PRO A 100 -16.77 18.39 0.66
C PRO A 100 -17.21 17.86 2.03
N GLU A 101 -17.79 16.66 2.06
CA GLU A 101 -18.28 16.00 3.27
C GLU A 101 -17.13 15.67 4.22
N ILE A 102 -16.04 15.10 3.71
CA ILE A 102 -14.88 14.73 4.51
C ILE A 102 -14.11 15.97 4.96
N ARG A 103 -13.93 16.98 4.10
CA ARG A 103 -13.33 18.26 4.50
C ARG A 103 -14.08 18.90 5.65
N LYS A 104 -15.42 18.89 5.60
CA LYS A 104 -16.25 19.43 6.70
C LYS A 104 -15.98 18.69 8.02
N LEU A 105 -15.84 17.36 7.99
CA LEU A 105 -15.50 16.56 9.17
C LEU A 105 -14.07 16.88 9.68
N ILE A 106 -13.11 17.00 8.78
CA ILE A 106 -11.71 17.31 9.09
C ILE A 106 -11.60 18.71 9.72
N HIS A 107 -12.31 19.72 9.19
CA HIS A 107 -12.32 21.07 9.74
C HIS A 107 -12.90 21.15 11.16
N GLY A 108 -13.81 20.23 11.52
CA GLY A 108 -14.29 20.08 12.89
C GLY A 108 -13.23 19.58 13.88
N HIS A 109 -12.10 19.06 13.38
CA HIS A 109 -11.04 18.46 14.17
C HIS A 109 -9.66 19.02 13.77
N PRO A 110 -9.25 20.18 14.31
CA PRO A 110 -8.03 20.88 13.89
C PRO A 110 -6.75 20.04 13.98
N GLY A 111 -6.70 19.07 14.90
CA GLY A 111 -5.58 18.13 15.00
C GLY A 111 -5.45 17.24 13.77
N VAL A 112 -6.58 16.72 13.26
CA VAL A 112 -6.65 15.88 12.06
C VAL A 112 -6.34 16.71 10.81
N ALA A 113 -6.88 17.92 10.70
CA ALA A 113 -6.60 18.83 9.58
C ALA A 113 -5.09 19.02 9.35
N ARG A 114 -4.33 19.24 10.43
CA ARG A 114 -2.88 19.38 10.34
C ARG A 114 -2.16 18.14 9.80
N LEU A 115 -2.70 16.93 10.01
CA LEU A 115 -2.11 15.70 9.48
C LEU A 115 -2.24 15.62 7.95
N PHE A 116 -3.36 16.11 7.41
CA PHE A 116 -3.62 16.16 5.98
C PHE A 116 -2.93 17.34 5.28
N ASP A 117 -2.78 18.48 5.97
CA ASP A 117 -2.09 19.66 5.42
C ASP A 117 -0.57 19.45 5.29
N LYS A 118 0.00 18.56 6.11
CA LYS A 118 1.43 18.23 6.12
C LYS A 118 1.60 16.71 6.18
N PRO A 119 1.37 15.97 5.10
CA PRO A 119 1.53 14.52 5.11
C PRO A 119 3.01 14.13 5.30
N GLN A 120 3.23 12.98 5.92
CA GLN A 120 4.54 12.36 6.03
C GLN A 120 4.90 11.69 4.71
N HIS A 121 5.99 12.15 4.10
CA HIS A 121 6.51 11.58 2.86
C HIS A 121 7.53 10.47 3.13
N ASP A 122 8.21 10.49 4.28
CA ASP A 122 9.21 9.49 4.63
C ASP A 122 8.52 8.24 5.19
N PHE A 123 8.44 7.22 4.35
CA PHE A 123 7.91 5.92 4.70
C PHE A 123 8.86 4.78 4.36
N GLY A 124 10.15 5.07 4.24
CA GLY A 124 11.22 4.07 4.18
C GLY A 124 11.73 3.67 2.79
N LEU A 125 11.37 4.38 1.73
CA LEU A 125 11.94 4.11 0.39
C LEU A 125 13.30 4.78 0.13
N GLY A 126 13.72 5.71 0.99
CA GLY A 126 14.90 6.56 0.75
C GLY A 126 14.59 7.72 -0.20
N GLU A 127 15.64 8.45 -0.60
CA GLU A 127 15.54 9.46 -1.66
C GLU A 127 15.32 8.76 -3.02
N SER A 128 14.33 9.22 -3.77
CA SER A 128 13.98 8.76 -5.11
C SER A 128 14.56 9.64 -6.20
#